data_AF-A0A9J5WFS2-F1
#
_entry.id   AF-A0A9J5WFS2-F1
#
_cell.length_a   1.000
_cell.length_b   1.000
_cell.length_c   1.000
_cell.angle_alpha   90.00
_cell.angle_beta   90.00
_cell.angle_gamma   90.00
#
_symmetry.space_group_name_H-M   'P 1'
#
loop_
_entity.id
_entity.type
_entity.pdbx_description
1 polymer ?
#
loop_
_entity_poly.entity_id
_entity_poly.type
_entity_poly.pdbx_seq_one_letter_code
_entity_poly.pdbx_strand_id
1 'polypeptide(L)'
;MSSSVMQLTASQKNNSDDGNERLDSDQHHHPTAHNVAHTSETFLQAAISLKDQVVEMTWKENGRSAGSVTDPTMYTGLLGTAFTCLRSYEATGDRKDLELCSEIVDACADLARTVTRHVTFLCGRGGVYALGAVAANYCGDQHKRDLYLNHFLEVPNTILL
;
A
#
# COMPACT_ATOMS: atom_id res chain seq x y z
N MET A 1 11.34 31.46 -21.08
CA MET A 1 12.39 31.17 -20.08
C MET A 1 13.25 30.06 -20.66
N SER A 2 14.54 30.30 -20.83
CA SER A 2 15.42 29.41 -21.61
C SER A 2 15.97 28.26 -20.78
N SER A 3 16.03 27.07 -21.38
CA SER A 3 16.73 25.90 -20.84
C SER A 3 18.24 26.12 -20.89
N SER A 4 18.96 25.64 -19.87
CA SER A 4 20.43 25.66 -19.82
C SER A 4 20.96 24.23 -19.74
N VAL A 5 21.74 23.84 -20.75
CA VAL A 5 22.41 22.54 -20.82
C VAL A 5 23.80 22.68 -20.20
N MET A 6 24.08 21.94 -19.13
CA MET A 6 25.44 21.88 -18.58
C MET A 6 26.32 20.92 -19.39
N GLN A 7 27.47 21.42 -19.81
CA GLN A 7 28.39 20.77 -20.72
C GLN A 7 29.54 20.11 -19.94
N LEU A 8 29.81 18.83 -20.19
CA LEU A 8 30.94 18.12 -19.57
C LEU A 8 32.27 18.71 -20.04
N THR A 9 33.19 18.96 -19.11
CA THR A 9 34.60 19.21 -19.39
C THR A 9 35.47 18.15 -18.71
N ALA A 10 36.08 17.29 -19.51
CA ALA A 10 37.20 16.45 -19.08
C ALA A 10 38.50 17.23 -19.33
N SER A 11 39.45 17.17 -18.40
CA SER A 11 40.82 17.61 -18.62
C SER A 11 41.81 16.63 -17.98
N GLN A 12 42.95 16.41 -18.62
CA GLN A 12 43.84 15.28 -18.38
C GLN A 12 45.17 15.69 -17.70
N LYS A 13 45.64 14.83 -16.76
CA LYS A 13 47.00 14.23 -16.74
C LYS A 13 48.21 15.16 -16.39
N ASN A 14 49.08 14.85 -15.42
CA ASN A 14 50.11 13.79 -15.37
C ASN A 14 50.70 13.57 -13.94
N ASN A 15 51.31 12.38 -13.70
CA ASN A 15 52.49 11.97 -12.85
C ASN A 15 53.00 12.90 -11.71
N SER A 16 53.63 12.49 -10.59
CA SER A 16 54.42 11.29 -10.15
C SER A 16 54.86 11.53 -8.67
N ASP A 17 55.30 10.59 -7.81
CA ASP A 17 55.22 9.12 -7.70
C ASP A 17 55.69 8.66 -6.29
N ASP A 18 55.70 7.34 -6.01
CA ASP A 18 56.28 6.62 -4.83
C ASP A 18 55.62 6.80 -3.43
N GLY A 19 55.66 5.73 -2.60
CA GLY A 19 55.14 5.68 -1.23
C GLY A 19 54.33 4.42 -0.85
N ASN A 20 54.99 3.27 -0.72
CA ASN A 20 54.34 2.00 -0.32
C ASN A 20 54.15 1.89 1.21
N GLU A 21 52.91 1.97 1.69
CA GLU A 21 52.52 1.39 2.98
C GLU A 21 51.07 0.88 3.06
N ARG A 22 50.96 -0.46 2.98
CA ARG A 22 50.08 -1.32 3.80
C ARG A 22 48.55 -1.16 3.68
N LEU A 23 47.93 -2.10 2.96
CA LEU A 23 46.52 -2.45 3.15
C LEU A 23 46.32 -3.00 4.58
N ASP A 24 45.58 -2.28 5.42
CA ASP A 24 44.99 -2.86 6.64
C ASP A 24 43.47 -3.00 6.44
N SER A 25 43.07 -4.24 6.13
CA SER A 25 41.76 -4.87 6.36
C SER A 25 40.50 -4.01 6.22
N ASP A 26 39.81 -4.15 5.08
CA ASP A 26 38.36 -3.89 5.01
C ASP A 26 37.64 -4.75 6.05
N GLN A 27 37.23 -4.12 7.16
CA GLN A 27 36.31 -4.72 8.12
C GLN A 27 34.94 -4.86 7.44
N HIS A 28 34.73 -6.02 6.80
CA HIS A 28 33.41 -6.53 6.49
C HIS A 28 32.63 -6.75 7.79
N HIS A 29 32.05 -5.67 8.31
CA HIS A 29 31.00 -5.71 9.33
C HIS A 29 29.77 -6.38 8.73
N HIS A 30 29.77 -7.72 8.76
CA HIS A 30 28.56 -8.50 8.60
C HIS A 30 27.54 -8.01 9.64
N PRO A 31 26.37 -7.50 9.24
CA PRO A 31 25.39 -6.98 10.18
C PRO A 31 25.03 -8.09 11.18
N THR A 32 25.30 -7.87 12.46
CA THR A 32 24.90 -8.78 13.53
C THR A 32 23.37 -8.77 13.62
N ALA A 33 22.75 -9.95 13.64
CA ALA A 33 21.30 -10.13 13.55
C ALA A 33 20.50 -9.28 14.57
N HIS A 34 21.09 -8.99 15.72
CA HIS A 34 20.54 -8.08 16.73
C HIS A 34 20.21 -6.69 16.17
N ASN A 35 21.11 -6.08 15.40
CA ASN A 35 20.87 -4.74 14.83
C ASN A 35 19.75 -4.75 13.78
N VAL A 36 19.58 -5.87 13.07
CA VAL A 36 18.50 -6.04 12.08
C VAL A 36 17.14 -6.18 12.75
N ALA A 37 17.06 -6.92 13.86
CA ALA A 37 15.83 -7.05 14.66
C ALA A 37 15.35 -5.68 15.17
N HIS A 38 16.23 -4.89 15.79
CA HIS A 38 15.91 -3.53 16.27
C HIS A 38 15.41 -2.61 15.14
N THR A 39 15.98 -2.70 13.94
CA THR A 39 15.46 -1.93 12.78
C THR A 39 14.10 -2.43 12.29
N SER A 40 13.81 -3.73 12.33
CA SER A 40 12.51 -4.28 11.91
C SER A 40 11.37 -3.90 12.86
N GLU A 41 11.61 -3.92 14.18
CA GLU A 41 10.62 -3.49 15.18
C GLU A 41 10.34 -1.99 15.07
N THR A 42 11.40 -1.18 14.91
CA THR A 42 11.27 0.28 14.69
C THR A 42 10.48 0.59 13.41
N PHE A 43 10.76 -0.13 12.32
CA PHE A 43 10.04 0.03 11.05
C PHE A 43 8.57 -0.38 11.17
N LEU A 44 8.27 -1.50 11.85
CA LEU A 44 6.90 -1.93 12.11
C LEU A 44 6.12 -0.89 12.93
N GLN A 45 6.71 -0.36 14.00
CA GLN A 45 6.08 0.67 14.83
C GLN A 45 5.81 1.97 14.04
N ALA A 46 6.73 2.36 13.15
CA ALA A 46 6.53 3.49 12.25
C ALA A 46 5.42 3.22 11.22
N ALA A 47 5.33 2.01 10.67
CA ALA A 47 4.29 1.61 9.73
C ALA A 47 2.88 1.57 10.38
N ILE A 48 2.77 1.08 11.62
CA ILE A 48 1.52 1.09 12.39
C ILE A 48 1.09 2.55 12.66
N SER A 49 2.00 3.40 13.10
CA SER A 49 1.73 4.84 13.32
C SER A 49 1.29 5.56 12.04
N LEU A 50 1.88 5.23 10.89
CA LEU A 50 1.48 5.77 9.59
C LEU A 50 0.09 5.27 9.17
N LYS A 51 -0.20 3.97 9.35
CA LYS A 51 -1.54 3.39 9.11
C LYS A 51 -2.59 4.13 9.94
N ASP A 52 -2.36 4.32 11.23
CA ASP A 52 -3.32 4.98 12.13
C ASP A 52 -3.64 6.41 11.68
N GLN A 53 -2.61 7.16 11.23
CA GLN A 53 -2.80 8.49 10.62
C GLN A 53 -3.60 8.42 9.32
N VAL A 54 -3.28 7.48 8.41
CA VAL A 54 -4.04 7.31 7.16
C VAL A 54 -5.51 6.96 7.43
N VAL A 55 -5.78 6.07 8.38
CA VAL A 55 -7.15 5.72 8.80
C VAL A 55 -7.89 6.92 9.38
N GLU A 56 -7.26 7.72 10.24
CA GLU A 56 -7.89 8.92 10.82
C GLU A 56 -8.31 9.91 9.72
N MET A 57 -7.38 10.27 8.83
CA MET A 57 -7.60 11.26 7.77
C MET A 57 -8.61 10.79 6.69
N THR A 58 -8.60 9.49 6.35
CA THR A 58 -9.40 8.99 5.20
C THR A 58 -10.75 8.37 5.58
N TRP A 59 -10.87 7.79 6.77
CA TRP A 59 -12.11 7.14 7.24
C TRP A 59 -12.86 8.00 8.25
N LYS A 60 -12.22 8.41 9.34
CA LYS A 60 -12.91 9.03 10.49
C LYS A 60 -13.17 10.53 10.32
N GLU A 61 -12.21 11.29 9.81
CA GLU A 61 -12.40 12.72 9.57
C GLU A 61 -13.35 12.98 8.39
N ASN A 62 -13.19 12.22 7.29
CA ASN A 62 -14.05 12.32 6.11
C ASN A 62 -15.52 11.96 6.42
N GLY A 63 -15.77 11.07 7.39
CA GLY A 63 -17.11 10.74 7.90
C GLY A 63 -17.88 11.89 8.58
N ARG A 64 -17.24 13.04 8.84
CA ARG A 64 -17.88 14.25 9.38
C ARG A 64 -18.27 15.28 8.32
N SER A 65 -17.79 15.14 7.08
CA SER A 65 -18.09 16.05 5.98
C SER A 65 -19.13 15.43 5.04
N ALA A 66 -20.42 15.60 5.39
CA ALA A 66 -21.60 14.99 4.77
C ALA A 66 -21.93 15.44 3.32
N GLY A 67 -20.90 15.65 2.49
CA GLY A 67 -20.98 15.96 1.06
C GLY A 67 -19.73 15.57 0.26
N SER A 68 -18.74 14.91 0.88
CA SER A 68 -17.54 14.42 0.19
C SER A 68 -17.82 13.12 -0.56
N VAL A 69 -17.82 13.16 -1.90
CA VAL A 69 -17.85 11.93 -2.71
C VAL A 69 -16.52 11.21 -2.53
N THR A 70 -16.56 10.08 -1.82
CA THR A 70 -15.36 9.30 -1.53
C THR A 70 -14.95 8.48 -2.75
N ASP A 71 -13.66 8.43 -3.09
CA ASP A 71 -13.14 7.52 -4.12
C ASP A 71 -13.12 6.08 -3.56
N PRO A 72 -13.86 5.10 -4.14
CA PRO A 72 -13.86 3.72 -3.65
C PRO A 72 -12.76 2.85 -4.28
N THR A 73 -11.85 3.42 -5.08
CA THR A 73 -10.77 2.66 -5.74
C THR A 73 -9.57 2.45 -4.82
N MET A 74 -8.67 1.53 -5.19
CA MET A 74 -7.48 1.22 -4.39
C MET A 74 -6.35 2.23 -4.57
N TYR A 75 -6.23 2.82 -5.77
CA TYR A 75 -5.05 3.60 -6.16
C TYR A 75 -4.92 4.91 -5.39
N THR A 76 -6.04 5.64 -5.25
CA THR A 76 -6.13 6.95 -4.56
C THR A 76 -7.24 7.01 -3.53
N GLY A 77 -8.09 5.98 -3.49
CA GLY A 77 -9.31 5.98 -2.72
C GLY A 77 -9.25 5.21 -1.40
N LEU A 78 -10.40 5.17 -0.76
CA LEU A 78 -10.63 4.58 0.56
C LEU A 78 -10.33 3.07 0.61
N LEU A 79 -10.41 2.36 -0.52
CA LEU A 79 -10.02 0.95 -0.59
C LEU A 79 -8.49 0.77 -0.41
N GLY A 80 -7.67 1.78 -0.70
CA GLY A 80 -6.25 1.81 -0.36
C GLY A 80 -6.01 1.80 1.16
N THR A 81 -6.85 2.52 1.91
CA THR A 81 -6.87 2.47 3.39
C THR A 81 -7.25 1.08 3.88
N ALA A 82 -8.31 0.48 3.32
CA ALA A 82 -8.70 -0.90 3.66
C ALA A 82 -7.57 -1.91 3.39
N PHE A 83 -6.89 -1.80 2.24
CA PHE A 83 -5.76 -2.66 1.90
C PHE A 83 -4.60 -2.49 2.89
N THR A 84 -4.32 -1.25 3.31
CA THR A 84 -3.29 -0.95 4.33
C THR A 84 -3.63 -1.62 5.67
N CYS A 85 -4.91 -1.60 6.07
CA CYS A 85 -5.37 -2.30 7.27
C CYS A 85 -5.20 -3.83 7.13
N LEU A 86 -5.54 -4.42 5.96
CA LEU A 86 -5.27 -5.84 5.72
C LEU A 86 -3.78 -6.19 5.83
N ARG A 87 -2.88 -5.39 5.24
CA ARG A 87 -1.43 -5.65 5.35
C ARG A 87 -0.92 -5.54 6.78
N SER A 88 -1.52 -4.66 7.60
CA SER A 88 -1.22 -4.55 9.03
C SER A 88 -1.67 -5.78 9.81
N TYR A 89 -2.90 -6.28 9.54
CA TYR A 89 -3.37 -7.55 10.10
C TYR A 89 -2.45 -8.71 9.71
N GLU A 90 -2.04 -8.83 8.44
CA GLU A 90 -1.11 -9.88 7.99
C GLU A 90 0.26 -9.81 8.69
N ALA A 91 0.72 -8.61 9.06
CA ALA A 91 2.00 -8.41 9.73
C ALA A 91 1.95 -8.56 11.27
N THR A 92 0.81 -8.28 11.90
CA THR A 92 0.68 -8.16 13.37
C THR A 92 -0.28 -9.14 14.01
N GLY A 93 -1.24 -9.67 13.24
CA GLY A 93 -2.38 -10.43 13.74
C GLY A 93 -3.48 -9.61 14.42
N ASP A 94 -3.42 -8.26 14.42
CA ASP A 94 -4.46 -7.44 15.07
C ASP A 94 -5.79 -7.56 14.33
N ARG A 95 -6.75 -8.23 14.97
CA ARG A 95 -8.10 -8.44 14.47
C ARG A 95 -8.85 -7.12 14.21
N LYS A 96 -8.53 -6.04 14.94
CA LYS A 96 -9.19 -4.73 14.73
C LYS A 96 -8.89 -4.16 13.35
N ASP A 97 -7.67 -4.35 12.86
CA ASP A 97 -7.29 -3.93 11.51
C ASP A 97 -8.00 -4.76 10.43
N LEU A 98 -8.26 -6.05 10.69
CA LEU A 98 -9.08 -6.89 9.81
C LEU A 98 -10.56 -6.50 9.84
N GLU A 99 -11.12 -6.25 11.02
CA GLU A 99 -12.51 -5.80 11.19
C GLU A 99 -12.74 -4.46 10.49
N LEU A 100 -11.84 -3.49 10.69
CA LEU A 100 -11.83 -2.21 10.00
C LEU A 100 -11.63 -2.36 8.48
N CYS A 101 -10.77 -3.27 8.03
CA CYS A 101 -10.64 -3.59 6.61
C CYS A 101 -11.99 -4.01 6.01
N SER A 102 -12.71 -4.93 6.67
CA SER A 102 -14.04 -5.36 6.19
C SER A 102 -15.05 -4.22 6.18
N GLU A 103 -15.09 -3.37 7.21
CA GLU A 103 -16.01 -2.23 7.29
C GLU A 103 -15.79 -1.25 6.14
N ILE A 104 -14.53 -0.89 5.89
CA ILE A 104 -14.15 0.04 4.82
C ILE A 104 -14.43 -0.57 3.44
N VAL A 105 -14.20 -1.87 3.24
CA VAL A 105 -14.53 -2.55 1.98
C VAL A 105 -16.03 -2.56 1.72
N ASP A 106 -16.87 -2.84 2.72
CA ASP A 106 -18.32 -2.84 2.57
C ASP A 106 -18.83 -1.46 2.13
N ALA A 107 -18.33 -0.38 2.74
CA ALA A 107 -18.63 1.00 2.32
C ALA A 107 -18.14 1.32 0.89
N CYS A 108 -16.98 0.79 0.49
CA CYS A 108 -16.50 0.92 -0.90
C CYS A 108 -17.36 0.13 -1.89
N ALA A 109 -17.90 -1.04 -1.51
CA ALA A 109 -18.69 -1.92 -2.36
C ALA A 109 -20.02 -1.29 -2.77
N ASP A 110 -20.74 -0.70 -1.80
CA ASP A 110 -21.98 0.03 -2.04
C ASP A 110 -21.79 1.16 -3.06
N LEU A 111 -20.73 1.97 -2.86
CA LEU A 111 -20.43 3.09 -3.74
C LEU A 111 -19.96 2.63 -5.12
N ALA A 112 -19.07 1.63 -5.18
CA ALA A 112 -18.44 1.19 -6.42
C ALA A 112 -19.41 0.59 -7.43
N ARG A 113 -20.52 0.00 -6.98
CA ARG A 113 -21.64 -0.43 -7.84
C ARG A 113 -22.16 0.74 -8.70
N THR A 114 -22.20 1.95 -8.15
CA THR A 114 -22.78 3.14 -8.82
C THR A 114 -21.74 3.98 -9.58
N VAL A 115 -20.53 4.18 -9.05
CA VAL A 115 -19.63 5.25 -9.56
C VAL A 115 -18.59 4.83 -10.60
N THR A 116 -17.99 3.64 -10.54
CA THR A 116 -16.65 3.46 -11.17
C THR A 116 -16.61 3.06 -12.65
N ARG A 117 -17.48 2.16 -13.16
CA ARG A 117 -17.39 1.52 -14.50
C ARG A 117 -16.11 0.70 -14.78
N HIS A 118 -14.95 1.11 -14.29
CA HIS A 118 -13.69 0.40 -14.44
C HIS A 118 -13.70 -0.94 -13.69
N VAL A 119 -12.97 -1.91 -14.24
CA VAL A 119 -13.00 -3.31 -13.83
C VAL A 119 -11.68 -3.81 -13.24
N THR A 120 -10.65 -2.98 -13.27
CA THR A 120 -9.30 -3.33 -12.81
C THR A 120 -9.19 -3.38 -11.30
N PHE A 121 -8.10 -3.99 -10.80
CA PHE A 121 -7.82 -4.07 -9.37
C PHE A 121 -7.54 -2.70 -8.73
N LEU A 122 -6.72 -1.86 -9.37
CA LEU A 122 -6.30 -0.58 -8.78
C LEU A 122 -7.36 0.53 -8.88
N CYS A 123 -8.05 0.63 -10.02
CA CYS A 123 -8.90 1.78 -10.35
C CYS A 123 -10.38 1.40 -10.57
N GLY A 124 -10.79 0.19 -10.19
CA GLY A 124 -12.08 -0.37 -10.58
C GLY A 124 -12.72 -1.29 -9.53
N ARG A 125 -13.93 -1.75 -9.85
CA ARG A 125 -14.71 -2.68 -9.00
C ARG A 125 -13.99 -4.00 -8.72
N GLY A 126 -13.14 -4.45 -9.64
CA GLY A 126 -12.35 -5.67 -9.46
C GLY A 126 -11.49 -5.63 -8.20
N GLY A 127 -10.97 -4.45 -7.83
CA GLY A 127 -10.24 -4.26 -6.56
C GLY A 127 -11.12 -4.47 -5.34
N VAL A 128 -12.28 -3.80 -5.34
CA VAL A 128 -13.23 -3.82 -4.22
C VAL A 128 -13.70 -5.24 -3.93
N TYR A 129 -14.12 -5.96 -4.97
CA TYR A 129 -14.65 -7.32 -4.81
C TYR A 129 -13.54 -8.35 -4.52
N ALA A 130 -12.35 -8.21 -5.11
CA ALA A 130 -11.23 -9.08 -4.77
C ALA A 130 -10.78 -8.90 -3.31
N LEU A 131 -10.64 -7.65 -2.84
CA LEU A 131 -10.24 -7.37 -1.46
C LEU A 131 -11.32 -7.81 -0.47
N GLY A 132 -12.60 -7.59 -0.80
CA GLY A 132 -13.73 -8.03 0.03
C GLY A 132 -13.81 -9.54 0.19
N ALA A 133 -13.58 -10.31 -0.88
CA ALA A 133 -13.49 -11.76 -0.80
C ALA A 133 -12.36 -12.22 0.12
N VAL A 134 -11.18 -11.60 0.04
CA VAL A 134 -10.03 -11.91 0.90
C VAL A 134 -10.31 -11.56 2.37
N ALA A 135 -10.79 -10.35 2.65
CA ALA A 135 -11.12 -9.90 4.01
C ALA A 135 -12.20 -10.78 4.65
N ALA A 136 -13.30 -11.05 3.92
CA ALA A 136 -14.36 -11.95 4.39
C ALA A 136 -13.86 -13.37 4.67
N ASN A 137 -12.94 -13.89 3.84
CA ASN A 137 -12.33 -15.20 4.06
C ASN A 137 -11.48 -15.23 5.35
N TYR A 138 -10.68 -14.19 5.62
CA TYR A 138 -9.94 -14.07 6.88
C TYR A 138 -10.87 -13.90 8.10
N CYS A 139 -12.00 -13.20 7.95
CA CYS A 139 -13.04 -13.09 8.98
C CYS A 139 -13.82 -14.40 9.21
N GLY A 140 -13.66 -15.41 8.34
CA GLY A 140 -14.44 -16.65 8.36
C GLY A 140 -15.86 -16.51 7.79
N ASP A 141 -16.25 -15.33 7.30
CA ASP A 141 -17.57 -15.05 6.74
C ASP A 141 -17.68 -15.62 5.31
N GLN A 142 -18.10 -16.89 5.25
CA GLN A 142 -18.28 -17.62 3.99
C GLN A 142 -19.32 -16.94 3.09
N HIS A 143 -20.40 -16.39 3.67
CA HIS A 143 -21.49 -15.78 2.91
C HIS A 143 -21.02 -14.49 2.23
N LYS A 144 -20.35 -13.60 2.97
CA LYS A 144 -19.78 -12.37 2.42
C LYS A 144 -18.65 -12.66 1.42
N ARG A 145 -17.82 -13.68 1.67
CA ARG A 145 -16.81 -14.12 0.68
C ARG A 145 -17.47 -14.51 -0.63
N ASP A 146 -18.47 -15.38 -0.59
CA ASP A 146 -19.12 -15.92 -1.79
C ASP A 146 -19.91 -14.83 -2.54
N LEU A 147 -20.52 -13.88 -1.82
CA LEU A 147 -21.09 -12.65 -2.39
C LEU A 147 -20.04 -11.83 -3.17
N TYR A 148 -18.89 -11.56 -2.58
CA TYR A 148 -17.81 -10.82 -3.23
C TYR A 148 -17.20 -11.57 -4.42
N LEU A 149 -17.03 -12.89 -4.32
CA LEU A 149 -16.58 -13.72 -5.44
C LEU A 149 -17.57 -13.68 -6.61
N ASN A 150 -18.88 -13.81 -6.35
CA ASN A 150 -19.90 -13.69 -7.39
C ASN A 150 -19.84 -12.32 -8.07
N HIS A 151 -19.79 -11.24 -7.30
CA HIS A 151 -19.65 -9.89 -7.87
C HIS A 151 -18.36 -9.71 -8.67
N PHE A 152 -17.22 -10.26 -8.22
CA PHE A 152 -15.96 -10.25 -8.97
C PHE A 152 -16.09 -10.98 -10.32
N LEU A 153 -16.75 -12.14 -10.34
CA LEU A 153 -16.99 -12.93 -11.55
C LEU A 153 -18.03 -12.31 -12.50
N GLU A 154 -18.94 -11.48 -11.99
CA GLU A 154 -19.92 -10.72 -12.80
C GLU A 154 -19.33 -9.47 -13.47
N VAL A 155 -18.22 -8.91 -12.95
CA VAL A 155 -17.59 -7.69 -13.48
C VAL A 155 -17.38 -7.72 -15.02
N PRO A 156 -16.82 -8.80 -15.63
CA PRO A 156 -16.59 -8.85 -17.08
C PRO A 156 -17.88 -8.75 -17.91
N ASN A 157 -18.99 -9.29 -17.40
CA ASN A 157 -20.28 -9.29 -18.09
C ASN A 157 -20.89 -7.89 -18.19
N THR A 158 -20.41 -6.93 -17.39
CA THR A 158 -20.88 -5.53 -17.42
C THR A 158 -20.16 -4.67 -18.49
N ILE A 159 -19.25 -5.24 -19.28
CA ILE A 159 -18.50 -4.54 -20.35
C ILE A 159 -19.17 -4.68 -21.72
N LEU A 160 -20.11 -5.62 -21.87
CA LEU A 160 -20.72 -6.01 -23.15
C LEU A 160 -22.16 -5.46 -23.36
N LEU A 161 -22.56 -4.45 -22.57
CA LEU A 161 -23.83 -3.73 -22.64
C LEU A 161 -23.59 -2.21 -22.59
#